data_AF-A0A7S3PVL1-F1
#
_entry.id   AF-A0A7S3PVL1-F1
#
_cell.length_a   1.000
_cell.length_b   1.000
_cell.length_c   1.000
_cell.angle_alpha   90.00
_cell.angle_beta   90.00
_cell.angle_gamma   90.00
#
_symmetry.space_group_name_H-M   'P 1'
#
loop_
_entity.id
_entity.type
_entity.pdbx_description
1 polymer ?
#
loop_
_entity_poly.entity_id
_entity_poly.type
_entity_poly.pdbx_seq_one_letter_code
_entity_poly.pdbx_strand_id
1 'polypeptide(L)'
;KNNRRPSSSQNDETFKKKNQPRHKNHRQNSAKKEKEDDKASKDKSLDASAREYTPRPSTASVQIFNVGIPFHESAPSDVNENERINQYDKYNPDQDENENDNEGSDDNDECDQQKYQESFERAAADLEILCAAYPEEIAIFQPEKGTSEQSSASGGTNGDADDDDYENSMCLPTWFPLVFTLALPMPETLQSLDLTTAHASKRFGANLTIELPRGYPTTSTLQIVSYRITSSTYLKKEYIEKAAQAVTTTASEALEHGEECGFACCASAIECWNEYMEQAEASMMMTQESNDEGGDRNSGPIHDDDDADIHWITAETTLVDRRSVFQAHLCRVSSDDMAHRAVRKLILSSTKIQRATHNMWAYRFIDKLEDGKELLKHDNDDD
;
A
#
# COMPACT_ATOMS: atom_id res chain seq x y z
N LYS A 1 -16.35 60.74 -30.95
CA LYS A 1 -17.67 60.06 -30.87
C LYS A 1 -17.64 59.17 -29.64
N ASN A 2 -18.35 59.61 -28.61
CA ASN A 2 -18.48 58.95 -27.31
C ASN A 2 -19.19 57.61 -27.46
N ASN A 3 -18.80 56.60 -26.66
CA ASN A 3 -19.77 55.76 -25.97
C ASN A 3 -19.11 55.11 -24.73
N ARG A 4 -19.38 55.75 -23.60
CA ARG A 4 -19.44 55.14 -22.27
C ARG A 4 -20.65 54.20 -22.22
N ARG A 5 -20.57 53.09 -21.47
CA ARG A 5 -21.67 52.53 -20.66
C ARG A 5 -21.12 51.50 -19.65
N PRO A 6 -21.87 51.20 -18.56
CA PRO A 6 -21.34 51.36 -17.22
C PRO A 6 -21.47 50.09 -16.35
N SER A 7 -20.98 50.24 -15.13
CA SER A 7 -21.07 49.39 -13.96
C SER A 7 -22.48 49.25 -13.34
N SER A 8 -22.55 48.28 -12.42
CA SER A 8 -23.37 48.20 -11.19
C SER A 8 -24.70 47.44 -11.23
N SER A 9 -24.81 46.49 -10.27
CA SER A 9 -25.89 46.22 -9.29
C SER A 9 -25.92 44.71 -9.00
N GLN A 10 -25.37 44.23 -7.88
CA GLN A 10 -26.03 44.12 -6.55
C GLN A 10 -27.49 43.66 -6.65
N ASN A 11 -27.76 42.44 -6.19
CA ASN A 11 -28.99 42.07 -5.48
C ASN A 11 -28.67 40.90 -4.54
N ASP A 12 -28.65 41.24 -3.25
CA ASP A 12 -29.03 40.35 -2.16
C ASP A 12 -30.45 39.84 -2.40
N GLU A 13 -30.71 38.55 -2.16
CA GLU A 13 -31.94 38.16 -1.46
C GLU A 13 -31.83 36.74 -0.88
N THR A 14 -31.70 36.74 0.44
CA THR A 14 -32.01 35.65 1.36
C THR A 14 -33.41 35.08 1.13
N PHE A 15 -33.55 33.75 0.98
CA PHE A 15 -34.82 33.07 1.24
C PHE A 15 -34.68 31.90 2.22
N LYS A 16 -35.47 32.01 3.29
CA LYS A 16 -35.56 31.14 4.46
C LYS A 16 -36.26 29.82 4.16
N LYS A 17 -35.74 28.77 4.82
CA LYS A 17 -36.43 27.63 5.47
C LYS A 17 -37.94 27.48 5.23
N LYS A 18 -38.35 26.28 4.80
CA LYS A 18 -39.56 25.59 5.30
C LYS A 18 -39.37 24.07 5.27
N ASN A 19 -39.08 23.51 6.45
CA ASN A 19 -39.32 22.11 6.78
C ASN A 19 -40.84 21.87 6.82
N GLN A 20 -41.30 20.77 6.21
CA GLN A 20 -42.50 20.06 6.64
C GLN A 20 -42.30 18.55 6.52
N PRO A 21 -42.60 17.76 7.56
CA PRO A 21 -42.63 16.31 7.50
C PRO A 21 -44.02 15.83 7.09
N ARG A 22 -44.12 14.89 6.14
CA ARG A 22 -45.38 14.23 5.79
C ARG A 22 -45.36 12.73 6.07
N HIS A 23 -46.17 12.40 7.08
CA HIS A 23 -47.04 11.23 7.22
C HIS A 23 -46.49 9.80 7.18
N LYS A 24 -46.43 9.25 8.39
CA LYS A 24 -46.88 7.92 8.83
C LYS A 24 -47.80 7.22 7.83
N ASN A 25 -47.44 6.00 7.43
CA ASN A 25 -48.40 4.97 7.05
C ASN A 25 -48.27 3.77 7.99
N HIS A 26 -49.33 3.65 8.78
CA HIS A 26 -49.68 2.57 9.67
C HIS A 26 -50.31 1.46 8.82
N ARG A 27 -49.78 0.24 8.86
CA ARG A 27 -50.51 -0.94 8.39
C ARG A 27 -50.30 -2.09 9.37
N GLN A 28 -51.36 -2.33 10.14
CA GLN A 28 -51.54 -3.49 11.01
C GLN A 28 -52.02 -4.71 10.21
N ASN A 29 -51.88 -5.87 10.87
CA ASN A 29 -52.48 -7.19 10.62
C ASN A 29 -51.67 -8.10 9.68
N SER A 30 -51.38 -9.36 10.01
CA SER A 30 -52.25 -10.32 10.71
C SER A 30 -51.46 -11.49 11.32
N ALA A 31 -52.03 -12.04 12.40
CA ALA A 31 -51.64 -13.26 13.09
C ALA A 31 -51.76 -14.54 12.26
N LYS A 32 -50.92 -15.53 12.59
CA LYS A 32 -51.08 -17.00 12.49
C LYS A 32 -49.69 -17.63 12.75
N LYS A 33 -49.47 -18.73 13.47
CA LYS A 33 -50.29 -19.62 14.29
C LYS A 33 -49.25 -20.53 14.97
N GLU A 34 -49.36 -20.72 16.27
CA GLU A 34 -48.60 -21.71 17.04
C GLU A 34 -48.74 -23.12 16.46
N LYS A 35 -47.65 -23.89 16.52
CA LYS A 35 -47.68 -25.32 16.78
C LYS A 35 -46.39 -25.72 17.52
N GLU A 36 -46.55 -25.95 18.81
CA GLU A 36 -45.73 -26.84 19.63
C GLU A 36 -45.76 -28.25 19.02
N ASP A 37 -44.64 -28.96 19.10
CA ASP A 37 -44.65 -30.40 19.37
C ASP A 37 -43.32 -30.77 20.05
N ASP A 38 -43.49 -31.30 21.27
CA ASP A 38 -42.50 -31.96 22.10
C ASP A 38 -41.77 -33.09 21.36
N LYS A 39 -40.48 -33.30 21.71
CA LYS A 39 -40.06 -34.63 22.18
C LYS A 39 -38.72 -34.64 22.90
N ALA A 40 -38.81 -35.26 24.07
CA ALA A 40 -37.79 -35.48 25.07
C ALA A 40 -36.69 -36.48 24.66
N SER A 41 -35.58 -36.29 25.37
CA SER A 41 -34.73 -37.29 26.05
C SER A 41 -33.87 -38.27 25.24
N LYS A 42 -32.55 -38.14 25.42
CA LYS A 42 -31.78 -39.22 26.05
C LYS A 42 -30.44 -38.75 26.63
N ASP A 43 -30.34 -38.95 27.94
CA ASP A 43 -29.11 -38.98 28.73
C ASP A 43 -28.05 -39.92 28.11
N LYS A 44 -26.78 -39.50 28.26
CA LYS A 44 -25.72 -40.38 28.73
C LYS A 44 -24.56 -39.55 29.28
N SER A 45 -24.42 -39.62 30.60
CA SER A 45 -23.22 -39.31 31.35
C SER A 45 -22.06 -40.19 30.91
N LEU A 46 -20.82 -39.68 31.05
CA LEU A 46 -19.69 -40.40 31.66
C LEU A 46 -18.51 -39.43 31.94
N ASP A 47 -18.19 -39.36 33.22
CA ASP A 47 -16.92 -39.11 33.92
C ASP A 47 -15.79 -38.22 33.36
N ALA A 48 -15.57 -37.15 34.14
CA ALA A 48 -14.33 -36.80 34.84
C ALA A 48 -13.01 -37.52 34.46
N SER A 49 -12.04 -36.74 33.96
CA SER A 49 -10.83 -36.40 34.72
C SER A 49 -9.82 -35.63 33.84
N ALA A 50 -9.00 -34.83 34.54
CA ALA A 50 -7.63 -34.43 34.18
C ALA A 50 -7.39 -33.01 33.61
N ARG A 51 -6.81 -32.22 34.52
CA ARG A 51 -5.62 -31.36 34.36
C ARG A 51 -5.82 -29.99 33.73
N GLU A 52 -5.82 -28.99 34.62
CA GLU A 52 -5.28 -27.65 34.36
C GLU A 52 -3.91 -27.79 33.67
N TYR A 53 -3.85 -27.32 32.43
CA TYR A 53 -2.62 -27.12 31.69
C TYR A 53 -2.39 -25.61 31.67
N THR A 54 -1.50 -25.12 32.53
CA THR A 54 -0.96 -23.77 32.40
C THR A 54 0.10 -23.81 31.29
N PRO A 55 -0.07 -23.08 30.18
CA PRO A 55 0.98 -22.99 29.17
C PRO A 55 2.13 -22.18 29.78
N ARG A 56 3.31 -22.81 29.89
CA ARG A 56 4.56 -22.09 30.10
C ARG A 56 4.83 -21.24 28.86
N PRO A 57 5.30 -19.98 28.99
CA PRO A 57 5.79 -19.22 27.86
C PRO A 57 7.00 -19.96 27.27
N SER A 58 6.79 -20.54 26.10
CA SER A 58 7.85 -21.03 25.24
C SER A 58 8.54 -19.81 24.66
N THR A 59 9.82 -19.62 24.98
CA THR A 59 10.72 -18.73 24.25
C THR A 59 10.87 -19.29 22.83
N ALA A 60 9.92 -18.98 21.97
CA ALA A 60 9.99 -19.27 20.56
C ALA A 60 11.05 -18.33 19.96
N SER A 61 12.26 -18.84 19.77
CA SER A 61 13.22 -18.22 18.86
C SER A 61 12.58 -18.22 17.48
N VAL A 62 12.10 -17.06 17.03
CA VAL A 62 11.56 -16.85 15.68
C VAL A 62 12.68 -17.16 14.69
N GLN A 63 12.61 -18.34 14.05
CA GLN A 63 13.46 -18.64 12.90
C GLN A 63 12.83 -17.93 11.69
N ILE A 64 13.37 -16.75 11.39
CA ILE A 64 13.00 -15.96 10.22
C ILE A 64 13.46 -16.74 8.98
N PHE A 65 12.49 -17.18 8.16
CA PHE A 65 12.79 -17.79 6.86
C PHE A 65 13.09 -16.68 5.87
N ASN A 66 14.35 -16.59 5.43
CA ASN A 66 14.74 -15.78 4.27
C ASN A 66 14.04 -16.31 3.02
N VAL A 67 13.00 -15.61 2.56
CA VAL A 67 12.48 -15.77 1.20
C VAL A 67 13.40 -14.96 0.27
N GLY A 68 14.51 -15.59 -0.12
CA GLY A 68 15.52 -14.97 -0.98
C GLY A 68 14.96 -14.65 -2.35
N ILE A 69 14.87 -13.36 -2.68
CA ILE A 69 14.80 -12.87 -4.05
C ILE A 69 16.25 -12.71 -4.51
N PRO A 70 16.75 -13.43 -5.51
CA PRO A 70 18.14 -13.31 -5.93
C PRO A 70 18.33 -12.03 -6.74
N PHE A 71 19.09 -11.08 -6.21
CA PHE A 71 19.62 -9.95 -6.97
C PHE A 71 21.14 -10.07 -7.00
N HIS A 72 21.72 -10.30 -8.18
CA HIS A 72 23.16 -10.40 -8.36
C HIS A 72 23.53 -9.70 -9.66
N GLU A 73 23.99 -8.45 -9.60
CA GLU A 73 25.08 -7.95 -10.45
C GLU A 73 25.66 -6.63 -9.94
N SER A 74 26.98 -6.60 -9.93
CA SER A 74 27.89 -5.61 -9.35
C SER A 74 27.77 -4.21 -9.96
N ALA A 75 27.68 -3.19 -9.11
CA ALA A 75 27.87 -1.79 -9.49
C ALA A 75 29.36 -1.37 -9.38
N PRO A 76 29.89 -0.54 -10.31
CA PRO A 76 31.00 0.33 -10.00
C PRO A 76 30.49 1.63 -9.36
N SER A 77 31.21 2.08 -8.34
CA SER A 77 31.11 3.38 -7.69
C SER A 77 31.01 4.53 -8.70
N ASP A 78 30.02 5.41 -8.53
CA ASP A 78 30.23 6.86 -8.54
C ASP A 78 28.95 7.62 -8.14
N VAL A 79 29.17 8.54 -7.22
CA VAL A 79 28.32 9.56 -6.60
C VAL A 79 27.36 10.27 -7.58
N ASN A 80 26.06 10.34 -7.24
CA ASN A 80 25.32 11.61 -7.23
C ASN A 80 23.94 11.47 -6.55
N GLU A 81 23.83 12.03 -5.36
CA GLU A 81 22.62 12.14 -4.56
C GLU A 81 21.94 13.46 -4.93
N ASN A 82 20.88 13.42 -5.73
CA ASN A 82 20.01 14.58 -5.95
C ASN A 82 18.68 14.12 -6.56
N GLU A 83 17.62 14.15 -5.73
CA GLU A 83 16.25 14.60 -6.03
C GLU A 83 15.28 14.03 -4.98
N ARG A 84 15.30 14.60 -3.76
CA ARG A 84 14.13 14.58 -2.87
C ARG A 84 13.37 15.89 -3.05
N ILE A 85 12.09 15.75 -3.39
CA ILE A 85 11.16 16.82 -3.72
C ILE A 85 10.95 17.74 -2.51
N ASN A 86 11.02 19.04 -2.82
CA ASN A 86 10.86 20.18 -1.94
C ASN A 86 9.46 20.26 -1.32
N GLN A 87 9.41 20.29 0.00
CA GLN A 87 8.34 20.96 0.74
C GLN A 87 8.91 21.66 1.98
N TYR A 88 9.78 22.65 1.78
CA TYR A 88 10.05 23.70 2.77
C TYR A 88 10.19 25.04 2.05
N ASP A 89 9.16 25.87 2.21
CA ASP A 89 9.15 27.25 1.80
C ASP A 89 10.09 28.09 2.70
N LYS A 90 11.11 28.67 2.07
CA LYS A 90 11.52 30.07 2.21
C LYS A 90 11.97 30.54 3.62
N TYR A 91 13.20 30.16 4.00
CA TYR A 91 14.00 30.93 4.94
C TYR A 91 14.95 31.88 4.17
N ASN A 92 14.96 33.15 4.57
CA ASN A 92 15.67 34.25 3.92
C ASN A 92 16.96 34.55 4.70
N PRO A 93 18.18 34.29 4.19
CA PRO A 93 19.40 34.30 5.01
C PRO A 93 20.20 35.62 4.92
N ASP A 94 19.52 36.77 4.85
CA ASP A 94 20.18 38.09 4.78
C ASP A 94 19.97 38.92 6.07
N GLN A 95 20.14 38.32 7.25
CA GLN A 95 20.23 39.10 8.49
C GLN A 95 21.35 38.64 9.42
N ASP A 96 22.29 39.58 9.56
CA ASP A 96 23.15 39.86 10.71
C ASP A 96 24.19 38.80 11.08
N GLU A 97 25.40 39.02 10.54
CA GLU A 97 26.68 38.67 11.16
C GLU A 97 26.75 39.30 12.56
N ASN A 98 26.17 38.62 13.55
CA ASN A 98 26.45 38.85 14.96
C ASN A 98 27.15 37.59 15.46
N GLU A 99 28.47 37.56 15.28
CA GLU A 99 29.41 36.68 15.96
C GLU A 99 29.33 36.97 17.47
N ASN A 100 28.32 36.38 18.12
CA ASN A 100 28.32 36.21 19.56
C ASN A 100 28.69 34.76 19.82
N ASP A 101 29.93 34.57 20.27
CA ASP A 101 30.46 33.32 20.81
C ASP A 101 29.54 32.83 21.94
N ASN A 102 28.59 31.97 21.59
CA ASN A 102 27.70 31.33 22.54
C ASN A 102 28.24 29.93 22.84
N GLU A 103 29.34 29.89 23.61
CA GLU A 103 30.02 28.68 24.11
C GLU A 103 29.19 27.93 25.19
N GLY A 104 27.90 27.66 24.95
CA GLY A 104 27.05 27.09 26.00
C GLY A 104 25.82 26.34 25.52
N SER A 105 25.98 25.26 24.74
CA SER A 105 24.83 24.42 24.36
C SER A 105 25.03 22.90 24.37
N ASP A 106 26.08 22.38 25.01
CA ASP A 106 26.31 20.91 25.05
C ASP A 106 25.18 20.16 25.79
N ASP A 107 24.47 20.79 26.74
CA ASP A 107 23.39 20.15 27.51
C ASP A 107 22.13 19.79 26.69
N ASN A 108 21.96 20.33 25.47
CA ASN A 108 20.76 20.04 24.65
C ASN A 108 20.88 18.73 23.86
N ASP A 109 22.09 18.30 23.52
CA ASP A 109 22.31 17.16 22.61
C ASP A 109 22.06 15.80 23.29
N GLU A 110 22.36 15.69 24.59
CA GLU A 110 22.10 14.46 25.36
C GLU A 110 20.60 14.14 25.48
N CYS A 111 19.77 15.19 25.64
CA CYS A 111 18.33 15.05 25.79
C CYS A 111 17.68 14.49 24.52
N ASP A 112 18.20 14.85 23.34
CA ASP A 112 17.65 14.39 22.07
C ASP A 112 18.08 12.96 21.74
N GLN A 113 19.32 12.56 22.06
CA GLN A 113 19.77 11.17 21.90
C GLN A 113 18.91 10.19 22.71
N GLN A 114 18.57 10.55 23.96
CA GLN A 114 17.73 9.70 24.80
C GLN A 114 16.31 9.50 24.23
N LYS A 115 15.71 10.55 23.68
CA LYS A 115 14.38 10.46 23.04
C LYS A 115 14.40 9.56 21.81
N TYR A 116 15.46 9.61 21.01
CA TYR A 116 15.56 8.75 19.84
C TYR A 116 15.80 7.29 20.21
N GLN A 117 16.57 7.02 21.28
CA GLN A 117 16.74 5.68 21.81
C GLN A 117 15.42 5.10 22.33
N GLU A 118 14.64 5.88 23.08
CA GLU A 118 13.31 5.47 23.52
C GLU A 118 12.37 5.19 22.34
N SER A 119 12.41 6.07 21.32
CA SER A 119 11.63 5.89 20.10
C SER A 119 11.97 4.59 19.37
N PHE A 120 13.26 4.26 19.29
CA PHE A 120 13.74 3.02 18.70
C PHE A 120 13.26 1.79 19.47
N GLU A 121 13.36 1.80 20.80
CA GLU A 121 12.95 0.67 21.65
C GLU A 121 11.43 0.41 21.54
N ARG A 122 10.63 1.47 21.51
CA ARG A 122 9.18 1.35 21.30
C ARG A 122 8.82 0.84 19.91
N ALA A 123 9.46 1.37 18.87
CA ALA A 123 9.25 0.90 17.50
C ALA A 123 9.62 -0.58 17.33
N ALA A 124 10.72 -1.02 17.96
CA ALA A 124 11.16 -2.41 17.95
C ALA A 124 10.17 -3.33 18.68
N ALA A 125 9.70 -2.92 19.86
CA ALA A 125 8.71 -3.68 20.64
C ALA A 125 7.38 -3.83 19.88
N ASP A 126 6.89 -2.77 19.24
CA ASP A 126 5.66 -2.80 18.46
C ASP A 126 5.80 -3.68 17.20
N LEU A 127 6.96 -3.62 16.51
CA LEU A 127 7.25 -4.52 15.39
C LEU A 127 7.31 -6.00 15.82
N GLU A 128 7.84 -6.30 17.01
CA GLU A 128 7.83 -7.66 17.57
C GLU A 128 6.40 -8.15 17.82
N ILE A 129 5.54 -7.30 18.39
CA ILE A 129 4.10 -7.58 18.58
C ILE A 129 3.42 -7.85 17.24
N LEU A 130 3.69 -7.03 16.22
CA LEU A 130 3.15 -7.19 14.87
C LEU A 130 3.55 -8.53 14.25
N CYS A 131 4.83 -8.90 14.34
CA CYS A 131 5.31 -10.17 13.82
C CYS A 131 4.69 -11.37 14.55
N ALA A 132 4.40 -11.23 15.85
CA ALA A 132 3.72 -12.27 16.62
C ALA A 132 2.22 -12.37 16.29
N ALA A 133 1.56 -11.23 16.07
CA ALA A 133 0.13 -11.17 15.76
C ALA A 133 -0.20 -11.58 14.32
N TYR A 134 0.66 -11.23 13.38
CA TYR A 134 0.46 -11.38 11.93
C TYR A 134 1.67 -12.06 11.26
N PRO A 135 1.99 -13.31 11.65
CA PRO A 135 3.23 -13.97 11.23
C PRO A 135 3.27 -14.30 9.74
N GLU A 136 2.13 -14.33 9.05
CA GLU A 136 2.05 -14.62 7.62
C GLU A 136 1.95 -13.34 6.79
N GLU A 137 1.40 -12.27 7.37
CA GLU A 137 1.14 -11.00 6.70
C GLU A 137 2.31 -10.02 6.84
N ILE A 138 3.14 -10.13 7.88
CA ILE A 138 4.26 -9.20 8.12
C ILE A 138 5.56 -9.76 7.55
N ALA A 139 6.17 -9.01 6.65
CA ALA A 139 7.52 -9.25 6.16
C ALA A 139 8.45 -8.08 6.52
N ILE A 140 9.54 -8.37 7.23
CA ILE A 140 10.54 -7.35 7.61
C ILE A 140 11.55 -7.18 6.48
N PHE A 141 11.83 -5.93 6.10
CA PHE A 141 12.99 -5.64 5.26
C PHE A 141 14.24 -5.63 6.12
N GLN A 142 15.04 -6.70 6.07
CA GLN A 142 16.41 -6.64 6.54
C GLN A 142 17.27 -6.16 5.37
N PRO A 143 17.89 -4.96 5.44
CA PRO A 143 18.90 -4.60 4.46
C PRO A 143 19.93 -5.72 4.49
N GLU A 144 20.21 -6.34 3.34
CA GLU A 144 21.23 -7.37 3.27
C GLU A 144 22.47 -6.79 3.92
N LYS A 145 22.94 -7.41 5.00
CA LYS A 145 24.22 -7.03 5.62
C LYS A 145 25.25 -7.23 4.51
N GLY A 146 25.60 -6.14 3.83
CA GLY A 146 26.56 -6.17 2.74
C GLY A 146 27.76 -6.94 3.23
N THR A 147 28.10 -8.02 2.54
CA THR A 147 29.20 -8.93 2.85
C THR A 147 30.59 -8.26 2.73
N SER A 148 30.67 -6.94 2.88
CA SER A 148 31.83 -6.09 2.57
C SER A 148 32.72 -5.75 3.76
N GLU A 149 32.56 -6.35 4.95
CA GLU A 149 33.53 -6.20 6.04
C GLU A 149 33.88 -7.54 6.70
N GLN A 150 34.50 -8.43 5.92
CA GLN A 150 35.58 -9.28 6.44
C GLN A 150 36.89 -8.47 6.42
N SER A 151 36.96 -7.33 7.12
CA SER A 151 38.19 -6.58 7.35
C SER A 151 38.67 -6.82 8.79
N SER A 152 39.43 -7.90 8.95
CA SER A 152 40.57 -7.96 9.88
C SER A 152 40.37 -7.47 11.32
N ALA A 153 39.52 -8.12 12.12
CA ALA A 153 39.60 -8.09 13.58
C ALA A 153 40.73 -9.00 14.14
N SER A 154 41.90 -8.97 13.51
CA SER A 154 43.10 -9.70 13.96
C SER A 154 44.33 -8.80 13.83
N GLY A 155 44.46 -7.87 14.77
CA GLY A 155 45.61 -6.98 14.89
C GLY A 155 45.76 -6.55 16.33
N GLY A 156 46.16 -7.48 17.20
CA GLY A 156 46.46 -7.18 18.60
C GLY A 156 47.60 -6.18 18.70
N THR A 157 47.33 -5.02 19.26
CA THR A 157 48.33 -4.17 19.88
C THR A 157 48.04 -4.14 21.36
N ASN A 158 48.84 -4.89 22.11
CA ASN A 158 48.99 -4.75 23.55
C ASN A 158 49.55 -3.33 23.79
N GLY A 159 48.69 -2.39 24.12
CA GLY A 159 49.05 -1.05 24.54
C GLY A 159 48.29 -0.75 25.82
N ASP A 160 49.01 -0.84 26.93
CA ASP A 160 48.57 -0.45 28.26
C ASP A 160 48.12 1.01 28.31
N ALA A 161 47.12 1.26 29.17
CA ALA A 161 46.82 2.51 29.86
C ALA A 161 46.35 3.70 29.00
N ASP A 162 45.03 3.89 28.94
CA ASP A 162 44.33 4.75 29.90
C ASP A 162 42.83 4.45 29.75
N ASP A 163 42.36 3.50 30.57
CA ASP A 163 40.95 3.31 30.90
C ASP A 163 40.49 4.60 31.57
N ASP A 164 39.52 5.30 30.99
CA ASP A 164 38.42 5.99 31.66
C ASP A 164 37.60 6.71 30.57
N ASP A 165 36.28 6.46 30.55
CA ASP A 165 35.26 7.26 29.85
C ASP A 165 35.10 7.12 28.32
N TYR A 166 35.33 5.92 27.75
CA TYR A 166 34.56 5.54 26.55
C TYR A 166 33.12 5.23 26.96
N GLU A 167 32.40 6.29 27.36
CA GLU A 167 30.97 6.24 27.55
C GLU A 167 30.36 5.65 26.29
N ASN A 168 29.53 4.65 26.55
CA ASN A 168 28.81 3.83 25.60
C ASN A 168 27.82 4.71 24.83
N SER A 169 28.34 5.59 23.96
CA SER A 169 27.59 6.48 23.10
C SER A 169 26.68 5.59 22.27
N MET A 170 25.42 5.54 22.68
CA MET A 170 24.39 4.68 22.09
C MET A 170 24.04 5.26 20.73
N CYS A 171 24.92 5.03 19.77
CA CYS A 171 24.65 5.30 18.38
C CYS A 171 23.50 4.37 17.96
N LEU A 172 22.35 4.97 17.62
CA LEU A 172 21.24 4.24 17.05
C LEU A 172 21.72 3.41 15.86
N PRO A 173 21.15 2.22 15.63
CA PRO A 173 21.54 1.44 14.49
C PRO A 173 21.29 2.21 13.19
N THR A 174 22.24 2.13 12.26
CA THR A 174 22.16 2.80 10.95
C THR A 174 20.95 2.38 10.11
N TRP A 175 20.33 1.24 10.46
CA TRP A 175 19.13 0.72 9.83
C TRP A 175 17.82 1.32 10.37
N PHE A 176 17.85 2.21 11.35
CA PHE A 176 16.65 2.94 11.82
C PHE A 176 16.43 4.21 10.97
N PRO A 177 15.27 4.36 10.30
CA PRO A 177 13.92 3.89 10.68
C PRO A 177 13.57 2.43 10.34
N LEU A 178 12.66 1.83 11.12
CA LEU A 178 12.20 0.45 10.91
C LEU A 178 11.18 0.38 9.77
N VAL A 179 11.37 -0.54 8.82
CA VAL A 179 10.46 -0.72 7.67
C VAL A 179 9.99 -2.17 7.56
N PHE A 180 8.69 -2.35 7.35
CA PHE A 180 8.08 -3.66 7.12
C PHE A 180 7.01 -3.59 6.03
N THR A 181 6.61 -4.74 5.53
CA THR A 181 5.49 -4.90 4.60
C THR A 181 4.35 -5.65 5.29
N LEU A 182 3.16 -5.07 5.22
CA LEU A 182 1.89 -5.73 5.56
C LEU A 182 1.25 -6.26 4.27
N ALA A 183 1.14 -7.57 4.16
CA ALA A 183 0.51 -8.26 3.05
C ALA A 183 -0.99 -8.46 3.35
N LEU A 184 -1.85 -7.90 2.50
CA LEU A 184 -3.29 -7.95 2.65
C LEU A 184 -3.84 -9.24 2.02
N PRO A 185 -4.49 -10.12 2.81
CA PRO A 185 -4.89 -11.44 2.34
C PRO A 185 -5.98 -11.36 1.28
N MET A 186 -5.92 -12.24 0.28
CA MET A 186 -7.01 -12.37 -0.70
C MET A 186 -7.98 -13.48 -0.24
N PRO A 187 -9.31 -13.29 -0.30
CA PRO A 187 -10.26 -14.34 0.02
C PRO A 187 -10.10 -15.57 -0.87
N GLU A 188 -10.30 -16.77 -0.31
CA GLU A 188 -10.13 -18.05 -1.02
C GLU A 188 -11.01 -18.16 -2.28
N THR A 189 -12.21 -17.57 -2.22
CA THR A 189 -13.17 -17.49 -3.34
C THR A 189 -12.53 -16.84 -4.56
N LEU A 190 -11.84 -15.72 -4.37
CA LEU A 190 -11.15 -15.00 -5.45
C LEU A 190 -9.79 -15.62 -5.81
N GLN A 191 -9.15 -16.36 -4.90
CA GLN A 191 -7.93 -17.12 -5.23
C GLN A 191 -8.18 -18.18 -6.32
N SER A 192 -9.38 -18.77 -6.35
CA SER A 192 -9.73 -19.80 -7.33
C SER A 192 -9.83 -19.28 -8.78
N LEU A 193 -10.10 -17.99 -8.97
CA LEU A 193 -10.26 -17.37 -10.29
C LEU A 193 -8.93 -17.09 -10.97
N ASP A 194 -7.85 -16.97 -10.21
CA ASP A 194 -6.51 -16.71 -10.74
C ASP A 194 -5.81 -18.04 -11.09
N LEU A 195 -6.17 -18.55 -12.27
CA LEU A 195 -5.76 -19.83 -12.87
C LEU A 195 -4.25 -19.94 -13.16
N THR A 196 -3.47 -18.87 -12.94
CA THR A 196 -2.12 -18.75 -13.51
C THR A 196 -1.02 -19.49 -12.73
N THR A 197 -1.24 -19.92 -11.48
CA THR A 197 -0.13 -20.48 -10.67
C THR A 197 -0.55 -21.64 -9.74
N ALA A 198 -0.14 -22.86 -10.07
CA ALA A 198 -0.56 -24.12 -9.41
C ALA A 198 0.10 -24.42 -8.04
N HIS A 199 0.56 -23.40 -7.30
CA HIS A 199 1.18 -23.59 -5.98
C HIS A 199 0.34 -22.95 -4.88
N ALA A 200 -0.05 -23.78 -3.91
CA ALA A 200 -0.97 -23.47 -2.80
C ALA A 200 -0.40 -22.53 -1.72
N SER A 201 0.51 -21.63 -2.09
CA SER A 201 0.97 -20.58 -1.16
C SER A 201 -0.14 -19.55 -1.00
N LYS A 202 -0.46 -19.19 0.26
CA LYS A 202 -1.42 -18.15 0.63
C LYS A 202 -1.18 -16.92 -0.25
N ARG A 203 -2.18 -16.54 -1.06
CA ARG A 203 -2.05 -15.42 -1.99
C ARG A 203 -2.50 -14.14 -1.29
N PHE A 204 -1.63 -13.15 -1.33
CA PHE A 204 -1.94 -11.78 -0.93
C PHE A 204 -2.43 -11.02 -2.16
N GLY A 205 -3.46 -10.18 -1.98
CA GLY A 205 -4.04 -9.36 -3.05
C GLY A 205 -3.34 -8.00 -3.18
N ALA A 206 -2.72 -7.54 -2.11
CA ALA A 206 -2.08 -6.23 -2.02
C ALA A 206 -0.99 -6.23 -0.94
N ASN A 207 -0.04 -5.29 -1.04
CA ASN A 207 1.00 -5.06 -0.05
C ASN A 207 1.03 -3.57 0.32
N LEU A 208 1.14 -3.27 1.62
CA LEU A 208 1.44 -1.95 2.18
C LEU A 208 2.86 -1.97 2.76
N THR A 209 3.74 -1.09 2.30
CA THR A 209 5.06 -0.88 2.90
C THR A 209 4.95 0.26 3.91
N ILE A 210 5.34 -0.02 5.14
CA ILE A 210 5.11 0.83 6.30
C ILE A 210 6.46 1.10 7.00
N GLU A 211 6.67 2.35 7.40
CA GLU A 211 7.82 2.82 8.15
C GLU A 211 7.42 3.29 9.55
N LEU A 212 8.20 2.90 10.55
CA LEU A 212 8.20 3.45 11.90
C LEU A 212 9.34 4.47 11.98
N PRO A 213 9.06 5.77 11.77
CA PRO A 213 10.10 6.79 11.63
C PRO A 213 10.78 7.11 12.97
N ARG A 214 11.86 7.89 12.90
CA ARG A 214 12.47 8.48 14.09
C ARG A 214 11.44 9.37 14.81
N GLY A 215 11.32 9.18 16.11
CA GLY A 215 10.33 9.89 16.92
C GLY A 215 9.01 9.14 17.08
N TYR A 216 8.85 7.95 16.50
CA TYR A 216 7.72 7.09 16.78
C TYR A 216 7.68 6.62 18.25
N PRO A 217 6.52 6.56 18.93
CA PRO A 217 5.21 7.12 18.53
C PRO A 217 4.97 8.56 19.03
N THR A 218 5.97 9.21 19.64
CA THR A 218 5.78 10.43 20.44
C THR A 218 5.77 11.73 19.64
N THR A 219 6.64 11.86 18.64
CA THR A 219 6.77 13.07 17.81
C THR A 219 6.39 12.83 16.36
N SER A 220 6.35 11.57 15.93
CA SER A 220 5.96 11.16 14.60
C SER A 220 5.11 9.90 14.67
N THR A 221 4.21 9.74 13.71
CA THR A 221 3.39 8.53 13.59
C THR A 221 3.95 7.61 12.50
N LEU A 222 3.44 6.39 12.47
CA LEU A 222 3.70 5.41 11.42
C LEU A 222 3.39 6.01 10.03
N GLN A 223 4.24 5.73 9.03
CA GLN A 223 4.12 6.28 7.68
C GLN A 223 3.95 5.19 6.64
N ILE A 224 3.09 5.41 5.65
CA ILE A 224 2.97 4.52 4.49
C ILE A 224 4.00 4.97 3.45
N VAL A 225 4.99 4.13 3.17
CA VAL A 225 6.06 4.40 2.20
C VAL A 225 5.59 4.12 0.78
N SER A 226 4.88 3.00 0.58
CA SER A 226 4.35 2.60 -0.71
C SER A 226 3.24 1.58 -0.56
N TYR A 227 2.45 1.38 -1.60
CA TYR A 227 1.47 0.30 -1.67
C TYR A 227 1.36 -0.22 -3.09
N ARG A 228 1.08 -1.53 -3.24
CA ARG A 228 0.95 -2.17 -4.56
C ARG A 228 -0.10 -3.27 -4.54
N ILE A 229 -0.81 -3.42 -5.65
CA ILE A 229 -1.70 -4.56 -5.90
C ILE A 229 -0.88 -5.66 -6.58
N THR A 230 -0.94 -6.88 -6.04
CA THR A 230 -0.23 -8.04 -6.59
C THR A 230 -1.05 -8.80 -7.63
N SER A 231 -2.39 -8.68 -7.61
CA SER A 231 -3.30 -9.29 -8.58
C SER A 231 -4.20 -8.25 -9.24
N SER A 232 -3.88 -7.86 -10.48
CA SER A 232 -4.52 -6.71 -11.14
C SER A 232 -5.82 -7.02 -11.89
N THR A 233 -6.18 -8.29 -12.07
CA THR A 233 -7.31 -8.66 -12.94
C THR A 233 -8.67 -8.30 -12.34
N TYR A 234 -8.79 -8.27 -11.01
CA TYR A 234 -10.07 -8.09 -10.33
C TYR A 234 -10.06 -7.02 -9.24
N LEU A 235 -8.87 -6.60 -8.79
CA LEU A 235 -8.71 -5.67 -7.69
C LEU A 235 -8.63 -4.25 -8.23
N LYS A 236 -9.52 -3.38 -7.74
CA LYS A 236 -9.47 -1.95 -8.04
C LYS A 236 -8.46 -1.27 -7.12
N LYS A 237 -7.69 -0.32 -7.68
CA LYS A 237 -6.78 0.54 -6.91
C LYS A 237 -7.47 1.23 -5.72
N GLU A 238 -8.74 1.59 -5.88
CA GLU A 238 -9.54 2.20 -4.82
C GLU A 238 -9.56 1.36 -3.52
N TYR A 239 -9.53 0.02 -3.60
CA TYR A 239 -9.61 -0.84 -2.43
C TYR A 239 -8.36 -0.73 -1.54
N ILE A 240 -7.17 -0.71 -2.15
CA ILE A 240 -5.92 -0.54 -1.39
C ILE A 240 -5.76 0.88 -0.87
N GLU A 241 -6.24 1.88 -1.62
CA GLU A 241 -6.25 3.28 -1.17
C GLU A 241 -7.13 3.47 0.08
N LYS A 242 -8.23 2.73 0.20
CA LYS A 242 -9.09 2.74 1.39
C LYS A 242 -8.41 2.10 2.61
N ALA A 243 -7.73 0.97 2.44
CA ALA A 243 -6.95 0.36 3.51
C ALA A 243 -5.81 1.29 3.98
N ALA A 244 -5.11 1.93 3.03
CA ALA A 244 -4.08 2.94 3.34
C ALA A 244 -4.66 4.16 4.07
N GLN A 245 -5.86 4.63 3.67
CA GLN A 245 -6.56 5.71 4.36
C GLN A 245 -6.91 5.32 5.80
N ALA A 246 -7.37 4.10 6.03
CA ALA A 246 -7.70 3.58 7.36
C ALA A 246 -6.47 3.58 8.29
N VAL A 247 -5.31 3.15 7.79
CA VAL A 247 -4.02 3.23 8.49
C VAL A 247 -3.69 4.67 8.88
N THR A 248 -3.72 5.62 7.93
CA THR A 248 -3.37 7.03 8.20
C THR A 248 -4.31 7.68 9.23
N THR A 249 -5.61 7.35 9.18
CA THR A 249 -6.58 7.85 10.17
C THR A 249 -6.27 7.30 11.56
N THR A 250 -6.11 5.99 11.71
CA THR A 250 -5.77 5.36 13.00
C THR A 250 -4.43 5.84 13.54
N ALA A 251 -3.42 6.00 12.68
CA ALA A 251 -2.11 6.52 13.03
C ALA A 251 -2.16 7.96 13.56
N SER A 252 -3.04 8.79 13.00
CA SER A 252 -3.21 10.19 13.40
C SER A 252 -3.90 10.28 14.77
N GLU A 253 -4.93 9.47 15.00
CA GLU A 253 -5.65 9.41 16.27
C GLU A 253 -4.74 8.97 17.43
N ALA A 254 -3.88 7.96 17.19
CA ALA A 254 -2.95 7.48 18.21
C ALA A 254 -1.84 8.49 18.54
N LEU A 255 -1.39 9.28 17.56
CA LEU A 255 -0.39 10.33 17.77
C LEU A 255 -0.90 11.42 18.73
N GLU A 256 -2.20 11.75 18.70
CA GLU A 256 -2.80 12.71 19.64
C GLU A 256 -2.68 12.25 21.10
N HIS A 257 -2.56 10.94 21.32
CA HIS A 257 -2.40 10.31 22.63
C HIS A 257 -0.95 9.90 22.95
N GLY A 258 -0.04 9.96 21.97
CA GLY A 258 1.34 9.48 22.09
C GLY A 258 1.44 7.97 22.32
N GLU A 259 0.47 7.22 21.81
CA GLU A 259 0.35 5.76 21.98
C GLU A 259 0.97 5.01 20.79
N GLU A 260 1.54 3.82 21.05
CA GLU A 260 1.96 2.90 19.99
C GLU A 260 0.74 2.48 19.15
N CYS A 261 0.84 2.62 17.83
CA CYS A 261 -0.29 2.45 16.90
C CYS A 261 -0.09 1.35 15.85
N GLY A 262 1.08 0.70 15.78
CA GLY A 262 1.42 -0.27 14.74
C GLY A 262 0.38 -1.39 14.66
N PHE A 263 0.05 -2.01 15.79
CA PHE A 263 -0.98 -3.04 15.87
C PHE A 263 -2.37 -2.55 15.42
N ALA A 264 -2.83 -1.40 15.91
CA ALA A 264 -4.14 -0.84 15.59
C ALA A 264 -4.24 -0.46 14.10
N CYS A 265 -3.19 0.13 13.55
CA CYS A 265 -3.08 0.47 12.12
C CYS A 265 -3.17 -0.78 11.25
N CYS A 266 -2.43 -1.83 11.56
CA CYS A 266 -2.48 -3.07 10.78
C CYS A 266 -3.86 -3.75 10.85
N ALA A 267 -4.47 -3.79 12.04
CA ALA A 267 -5.82 -4.31 12.21
C ALA A 267 -6.86 -3.53 11.38
N SER A 268 -6.81 -2.20 11.44
CA SER A 268 -7.68 -1.28 10.69
C SER A 268 -7.52 -1.48 9.16
N ALA A 269 -6.29 -1.63 8.68
CA ALA A 269 -6.02 -1.91 7.26
C ALA A 269 -6.64 -3.23 6.80
N ILE A 270 -6.45 -4.31 7.58
CA ILE A 270 -6.95 -5.64 7.25
C ILE A 270 -8.49 -5.67 7.29
N GLU A 271 -9.11 -5.07 8.31
CA GLU A 271 -10.56 -4.98 8.43
C GLU A 271 -11.16 -4.23 7.23
N CYS A 272 -10.63 -3.04 6.94
CA CYS A 272 -11.06 -2.24 5.80
C CYS A 272 -10.89 -3.02 4.48
N TRP A 273 -9.74 -3.65 4.28
CA TRP A 273 -9.49 -4.48 3.10
C TRP A 273 -10.54 -5.59 2.95
N ASN A 274 -10.79 -6.36 4.01
CA ASN A 274 -11.75 -7.47 3.98
C ASN A 274 -13.16 -6.99 3.65
N GLU A 275 -13.62 -5.86 4.21
CA GLU A 275 -14.94 -5.28 3.88
C GLU A 275 -15.09 -4.97 2.38
N TYR A 276 -14.06 -4.41 1.74
CA TYR A 276 -14.10 -4.14 0.30
C TYR A 276 -14.03 -5.41 -0.54
N MET A 277 -13.29 -6.41 -0.08
CA MET A 277 -13.21 -7.70 -0.74
C MET A 277 -14.56 -8.44 -0.71
N GLU A 278 -15.27 -8.42 0.43
CA GLU A 278 -16.64 -8.96 0.54
C GLU A 278 -17.62 -8.23 -0.39
N GLN A 279 -17.52 -6.90 -0.50
CA GLN A 279 -18.34 -6.12 -1.44
C GLN A 279 -18.03 -6.46 -2.90
N ALA A 280 -16.75 -6.67 -3.24
CA ALA A 280 -16.34 -7.07 -4.58
C ALA A 280 -16.91 -8.45 -4.94
N GLU A 281 -16.85 -9.42 -4.02
CA GLU A 281 -17.44 -10.74 -4.19
C GLU A 281 -18.96 -10.68 -4.37
N ALA A 282 -19.65 -9.92 -3.53
CA ALA A 282 -21.11 -9.73 -3.64
C ALA A 282 -21.49 -9.11 -4.99
N SER A 283 -20.72 -8.13 -5.47
CA SER A 283 -20.94 -7.51 -6.78
C SER A 283 -20.72 -8.48 -7.94
N MET A 284 -19.75 -9.39 -7.82
CA MET A 284 -19.49 -10.42 -8.83
C MET A 284 -20.63 -11.44 -8.89
N MET A 285 -21.13 -11.92 -7.75
CA MET A 285 -22.23 -12.89 -7.70
C MET A 285 -23.53 -12.33 -8.27
N MET A 286 -23.87 -11.07 -7.98
CA MET A 286 -25.08 -10.41 -8.53
C MET A 286 -25.05 -10.28 -10.06
N THR A 287 -23.86 -10.17 -10.65
CA THR A 287 -23.72 -10.04 -12.11
C THR A 287 -23.99 -11.39 -12.81
N GLN A 288 -23.71 -12.52 -12.16
CA GLN A 288 -23.86 -13.85 -12.74
C GLN A 288 -25.32 -14.29 -12.84
N GLU A 289 -26.16 -13.98 -11.84
CA GLU A 289 -27.57 -14.39 -11.82
C GLU A 289 -28.44 -13.65 -12.85
N SER A 290 -28.07 -12.42 -13.23
CA SER A 290 -28.83 -11.64 -14.22
C SER A 290 -28.65 -12.10 -15.68
N ASN A 291 -27.71 -13.02 -15.94
CA ASN A 291 -27.44 -13.52 -17.30
C ASN A 291 -28.14 -14.84 -17.64
N ASP A 292 -28.82 -15.51 -16.70
CA ASP A 292 -29.42 -16.84 -16.94
C ASP A 292 -30.95 -16.80 -17.21
N GLU A 293 -31.59 -15.64 -17.05
CA GLU A 293 -33.02 -15.48 -17.36
C GLU A 293 -33.26 -14.89 -18.77
N GLY A 294 -33.23 -15.76 -19.79
CA GLY A 294 -34.18 -15.66 -20.91
C GLY A 294 -33.83 -14.76 -22.10
N GLY A 295 -32.55 -14.62 -22.46
CA GLY A 295 -32.12 -13.91 -23.67
C GLY A 295 -31.62 -14.84 -24.77
N ASP A 296 -32.52 -15.29 -25.67
CA ASP A 296 -32.19 -15.81 -27.00
C ASP A 296 -31.57 -14.68 -27.86
N ARG A 297 -30.37 -14.25 -27.49
CA ARG A 297 -29.58 -13.23 -28.15
C ARG A 297 -28.11 -13.60 -28.02
N ASN A 298 -27.66 -14.53 -28.86
CA ASN A 298 -26.49 -14.41 -29.73
C ASN A 298 -25.33 -13.48 -29.27
N SER A 299 -24.91 -13.52 -28.00
CA SER A 299 -23.60 -13.06 -27.55
C SER A 299 -22.72 -14.29 -27.56
N GLY A 300 -22.06 -14.48 -28.71
CA GLY A 300 -21.12 -15.56 -28.89
C GLY A 300 -20.02 -15.54 -27.83
N PRO A 301 -19.29 -16.66 -27.69
CA PRO A 301 -18.12 -16.73 -26.81
C PRO A 301 -17.25 -15.50 -27.05
N ILE A 302 -16.79 -14.85 -25.97
CA ILE A 302 -15.63 -13.95 -26.07
C ILE A 302 -14.48 -14.87 -26.50
N HIS A 303 -14.33 -14.97 -27.82
CA HIS A 303 -13.33 -15.79 -28.46
C HIS A 303 -12.01 -15.07 -28.20
N ASP A 304 -11.02 -15.78 -27.67
CA ASP A 304 -9.61 -15.33 -27.61
C ASP A 304 -9.03 -14.96 -29.01
N ASP A 305 -9.84 -15.08 -30.08
CA ASP A 305 -9.52 -14.64 -31.43
C ASP A 305 -9.59 -13.11 -31.62
N ASP A 306 -10.26 -12.34 -30.74
CA ASP A 306 -10.29 -10.87 -30.84
C ASP A 306 -8.94 -10.20 -30.51
N ASP A 307 -7.97 -10.99 -30.04
CA ASP A 307 -6.59 -10.57 -29.81
C ASP A 307 -5.70 -10.70 -31.06
N ALA A 308 -6.21 -11.31 -32.15
CA ALA A 308 -5.51 -11.43 -33.43
C ALA A 308 -5.23 -10.07 -34.09
N ASP A 309 -5.98 -9.04 -33.72
CA ASP A 309 -5.90 -7.70 -34.32
C ASP A 309 -4.81 -6.81 -33.71
N ILE A 310 -4.19 -7.22 -32.61
CA ILE A 310 -3.14 -6.45 -31.94
C ILE A 310 -1.79 -6.73 -32.60
N HIS A 311 -1.40 -5.86 -33.53
CA HIS A 311 -0.12 -5.93 -34.23
C HIS A 311 0.84 -4.81 -33.78
N TRP A 312 1.96 -5.23 -33.20
CA TRP A 312 3.01 -4.33 -32.72
C TRP A 312 4.07 -4.06 -33.80
N ILE A 313 4.33 -2.77 -34.03
CA ILE A 313 5.49 -2.29 -34.78
C ILE A 313 6.55 -1.88 -33.76
N THR A 314 7.63 -2.66 -33.69
CA THR A 314 8.76 -2.36 -32.81
C THR A 314 9.80 -1.54 -33.58
N ALA A 315 10.31 -0.47 -32.98
CA ALA A 315 11.41 0.28 -33.55
C ALA A 315 12.63 -0.64 -33.73
N GLU A 316 13.19 -0.67 -34.94
CA GLU A 316 14.36 -1.50 -35.25
C GLU A 316 15.61 -1.06 -34.49
N THR A 317 15.70 0.24 -34.19
CA THR A 317 16.80 0.84 -33.46
C THR A 317 16.36 1.27 -32.07
N THR A 318 17.23 1.03 -31.09
CA THR A 318 17.09 1.58 -29.76
C THR A 318 17.74 2.96 -29.71
N LEU A 319 17.10 3.92 -29.04
CA LEU A 319 17.72 5.20 -28.73
C LEU A 319 18.55 5.04 -27.46
N VAL A 320 19.81 5.48 -27.48
CA VAL A 320 20.68 5.46 -26.29
C VAL A 320 20.95 6.90 -25.88
N ASP A 321 20.59 7.24 -24.64
CA ASP A 321 20.87 8.54 -24.05
C ASP A 321 21.41 8.36 -22.62
N ARG A 322 22.59 8.90 -22.33
CA ARG A 322 23.26 8.85 -21.00
C ARG A 322 23.24 7.46 -20.33
N ARG A 323 23.52 6.40 -21.09
CA ARG A 323 23.49 4.97 -20.67
C ARG A 323 22.08 4.38 -20.52
N SER A 324 21.02 5.17 -20.60
CA SER A 324 19.65 4.67 -20.73
C SER A 324 19.41 4.22 -22.17
N VAL A 325 18.71 3.09 -22.32
CA VAL A 325 18.35 2.51 -23.61
C VAL A 325 16.83 2.52 -23.73
N PHE A 326 16.32 3.21 -24.74
CA PHE A 326 14.90 3.36 -25.00
C PHE A 326 14.52 2.55 -26.25
N GLN A 327 13.46 1.75 -26.14
CA GLN A 327 12.87 1.04 -27.27
C GLN A 327 11.39 1.42 -27.38
N ALA A 328 10.99 1.92 -28.54
CA ALA A 328 9.60 2.29 -28.80
C ALA A 328 8.85 1.14 -29.46
N HIS A 329 7.62 0.92 -29.00
CA HIS A 329 6.67 -0.02 -29.58
C HIS A 329 5.39 0.76 -29.93
N LEU A 330 4.85 0.55 -31.13
CA LEU A 330 3.64 1.21 -31.61
C LEU A 330 2.60 0.15 -31.99
N CYS A 331 1.37 0.32 -31.51
CA CYS A 331 0.22 -0.47 -31.94
C CYS A 331 -0.90 0.45 -32.37
N ARG A 332 -1.67 0.05 -33.38
CA ARG A 332 -2.91 0.73 -33.72
C ARG A 332 -3.98 0.33 -32.71
N VAL A 333 -4.72 1.29 -32.21
CA VAL A 333 -5.83 1.07 -31.26
C VAL A 333 -7.07 1.84 -31.72
N SER A 334 -8.24 1.28 -31.46
CA SER A 334 -9.55 1.91 -31.77
C SER A 334 -10.40 2.21 -30.54
N SER A 335 -10.00 1.70 -29.38
CA SER A 335 -10.69 1.91 -28.12
C SER A 335 -9.68 1.93 -26.97
N ASP A 336 -10.12 2.46 -25.84
CA ASP A 336 -9.36 2.51 -24.60
C ASP A 336 -9.05 1.10 -24.06
N ASP A 337 -10.06 0.22 -24.08
CA ASP A 337 -9.88 -1.20 -23.72
C ASP A 337 -8.83 -1.90 -24.58
N MET A 338 -8.83 -1.65 -25.90
CA MET A 338 -7.83 -2.22 -26.81
C MET A 338 -6.42 -1.70 -26.50
N ALA A 339 -6.27 -0.44 -26.09
CA ALA A 339 -4.98 0.11 -25.69
C ALA A 339 -4.43 -0.62 -24.45
N HIS A 340 -5.25 -0.77 -23.41
CA HIS A 340 -4.88 -1.49 -22.19
C HIS A 340 -4.55 -2.97 -22.46
N ARG A 341 -5.37 -3.66 -23.25
CA ARG A 341 -5.11 -5.06 -23.65
C ARG A 341 -3.82 -5.18 -24.45
N ALA A 342 -3.58 -4.27 -25.40
CA ALA A 342 -2.37 -4.27 -26.19
C ALA A 342 -1.12 -4.12 -25.31
N VAL A 343 -1.10 -3.13 -24.42
CA VAL A 343 0.03 -2.87 -23.50
C VAL A 343 0.28 -4.08 -22.62
N ARG A 344 -0.76 -4.64 -21.99
CA ARG A 344 -0.66 -5.85 -21.17
C ARG A 344 -0.07 -7.02 -21.97
N LYS A 345 -0.55 -7.25 -23.19
CA LYS A 345 -0.05 -8.30 -24.09
C LYS A 345 1.41 -8.08 -24.46
N LEU A 346 1.82 -6.84 -24.75
CA LEU A 346 3.20 -6.49 -25.06
C LEU A 346 4.13 -6.82 -23.88
N ILE A 347 3.79 -6.34 -22.69
CA ILE A 347 4.56 -6.58 -21.47
C ILE A 347 4.65 -8.09 -21.20
N LEU A 348 3.53 -8.82 -21.26
CA LEU A 348 3.53 -10.26 -21.04
C LEU A 348 4.33 -11.06 -22.09
N SER A 349 4.42 -10.56 -23.32
CA SER A 349 5.10 -11.26 -24.42
C SER A 349 6.63 -11.15 -24.40
N SER A 350 7.21 -10.18 -23.67
CA SER A 350 8.65 -9.89 -23.72
C SER A 350 9.24 -9.73 -22.32
N THR A 351 10.10 -10.68 -21.93
CA THR A 351 10.85 -10.60 -20.67
C THR A 351 11.80 -9.40 -20.61
N LYS A 352 12.16 -8.81 -21.75
CA LYS A 352 12.97 -7.58 -21.77
C LYS A 352 12.17 -6.37 -21.33
N ILE A 353 10.92 -6.27 -21.78
CA ILE A 353 10.00 -5.18 -21.43
C ILE A 353 9.60 -5.30 -19.96
N GLN A 354 9.31 -6.52 -19.49
CA GLN A 354 9.03 -6.78 -18.06
C GLN A 354 10.18 -6.37 -17.12
N ARG A 355 11.42 -6.39 -17.61
CA ARG A 355 12.63 -6.04 -16.84
C ARG A 355 13.11 -4.61 -17.10
N ALA A 356 12.42 -3.84 -17.94
CA ALA A 356 12.76 -2.45 -18.16
C ALA A 356 12.53 -1.65 -16.87
N THR A 357 13.38 -0.65 -16.61
CA THR A 357 13.27 0.19 -15.41
C THR A 357 11.96 0.99 -15.38
N HIS A 358 11.48 1.40 -16.55
CA HIS A 358 10.23 2.14 -16.73
C HIS A 358 9.52 1.66 -18.00
N ASN A 359 8.19 1.51 -17.93
CA ASN A 359 7.35 1.15 -19.07
C ASN A 359 6.29 2.24 -19.32
N MET A 360 6.73 3.37 -19.85
CA MET A 360 5.83 4.49 -20.16
C MET A 360 4.99 4.19 -21.39
N TRP A 361 3.70 4.52 -21.35
CA TRP A 361 2.81 4.36 -22.51
C TRP A 361 1.81 5.51 -22.63
N ALA A 362 1.40 5.76 -23.87
CA ALA A 362 0.47 6.82 -24.21
C ALA A 362 -0.39 6.36 -25.37
N TYR A 363 -1.66 6.77 -25.37
CA TYR A 363 -2.54 6.50 -26.50
C TYR A 363 -3.40 7.72 -26.85
N ARG A 364 -3.83 7.74 -28.11
CA ARG A 364 -4.75 8.75 -28.63
C ARG A 364 -5.59 8.15 -29.74
N PHE A 365 -6.91 8.25 -29.62
CA PHE A 365 -7.83 7.85 -30.69
C PHE A 365 -9.03 8.80 -30.77
N ILE A 366 -9.70 8.77 -31.92
CA ILE A 366 -10.88 9.59 -32.19
C ILE A 366 -12.11 8.68 -32.15
N ASP A 367 -13.00 8.94 -31.20
CA ASP A 367 -14.28 8.27 -31.05
C ASP A 367 -15.36 9.06 -31.79
N LYS A 368 -16.14 8.40 -32.65
CA LYS A 368 -17.19 9.05 -33.46
C LYS A 368 -18.53 8.83 -32.78
N LEU A 369 -19.08 9.88 -32.20
CA LEU A 369 -20.42 9.87 -31.60
C LEU A 369 -21.51 9.72 -32.68
N GLU A 370 -22.68 9.23 -32.28
CA GLU A 370 -23.85 9.06 -33.18
C GLU A 370 -24.26 10.38 -33.87
N ASP A 371 -24.04 11.52 -33.21
CA ASP A 371 -24.30 12.86 -33.73
C ASP A 371 -23.28 13.33 -34.80
N GLY A 372 -22.30 12.49 -35.16
CA GLY A 372 -21.22 12.82 -36.09
C GLY A 372 -20.12 13.71 -35.50
N LYS A 373 -20.18 14.01 -34.19
CA LYS A 373 -19.12 14.72 -33.47
C LYS A 373 -17.95 13.78 -33.19
N GLU A 374 -16.74 14.29 -33.36
CA GLU A 374 -15.50 13.57 -33.04
C GLU A 374 -15.05 13.92 -31.61
N LEU A 375 -14.91 12.90 -30.76
CA LEU A 375 -14.40 13.00 -29.41
C LEU A 375 -12.97 12.46 -29.38
N LEU A 376 -12.02 13.33 -29.08
CA LEU A 376 -10.63 12.95 -28.93
C LEU A 376 -10.38 12.41 -27.52
N LYS A 377 -10.10 11.10 -27.42
CA LYS A 377 -9.65 10.46 -26.19
C LYS A 377 -8.14 10.28 -26.23
N HIS A 378 -7.48 10.63 -25.14
CA HIS A 378 -6.06 10.42 -24.95
C HIS A 378 -5.78 10.24 -23.47
N ASP A 379 -4.77 9.44 -23.17
CA ASP A 379 -4.24 9.25 -21.83
C ASP A 379 -2.74 9.00 -21.92
N ASN A 380 -2.03 9.35 -20.86
CA ASN A 380 -0.60 9.08 -20.72
C ASN A 380 -0.39 8.50 -19.33
N ASP A 381 0.21 7.32 -19.28
CA ASP A 381 0.51 6.63 -18.04
C ASP A 381 2.02 6.43 -17.99
N ASP A 382 2.61 7.11 -17.02
CA ASP A 382 4.01 7.05 -16.68
C ASP A 382 4.11 6.10 -15.48
N ASP A 383 4.09 4.79 -15.79
CA ASP A 383 4.20 3.65 -14.85
C ASP A 383 5.22 3.89 -13.72
#